data_AF-A0A661XDW8-F1
#
_entry.id   AF-A0A661XDW8-F1
#
_cell.length_a   1.000
_cell.length_b   1.000
_cell.length_c   1.000
_cell.angle_alpha   90.00
_cell.angle_beta   90.00
_cell.angle_gamma   90.00
#
_symmetry.space_group_name_H-M   'P 1'
#
loop_
_entity.id
_entity.type
_entity.pdbx_description
1 polymer ?
#
loop_
_entity_poly.entity_id
_entity_poly.type
_entity_poly.pdbx_seq_one_letter_code
_entity_poly.pdbx_strand_id
1 'polypeptide(L)'
;LEGQEFPDSVSFSLYGKDFTPEKREDWRRENINLLVSELFDTINQLKPWVHFGISPFGVWRNKSRDPRGSNTQTLQTNHDDLFGDAMTWLRNGWLDYITPQCYQYMGRKIMDYRIVTQWWNDNHFGVNYYIGQGPFRLGVDSRGAQWNDGNEIDRQMQFNDSVPNLLGSAFFRSQTFRDNPLGVSDSLRTKYYKYPALAPPSHHDNDRINNINISDIKLKVRSGKVKLKWETDGAEEMRYYVIYRSGDQEHPEGILTLSSKSRLKIDRNIDFNPDALHISAVDKYRIESKAFPVTPVSR
;
A
#
# COMPACT_ATOMS: atom_id res chain seq x y z
N LEU A 1 -27.95 -11.43 -5.99
CA LEU A 1 -28.97 -12.27 -6.64
C LEU A 1 -28.86 -13.63 -6.00
N GLU A 2 -29.66 -13.86 -4.97
CA GLU A 2 -29.63 -15.14 -4.25
C GLU A 2 -30.42 -16.17 -5.08
N GLY A 3 -29.82 -17.33 -5.35
CA GLY A 3 -30.47 -18.42 -6.10
C GLY A 3 -30.48 -18.31 -7.62
N GLN A 4 -29.85 -17.29 -8.23
CA GLN A 4 -29.64 -17.25 -9.68
C GLN A 4 -28.28 -17.81 -10.05
N GLU A 5 -28.26 -18.71 -11.04
CA GLU A 5 -27.03 -19.24 -11.60
C GLU A 5 -26.25 -18.11 -12.30
N PHE A 6 -24.93 -18.04 -12.05
CA PHE A 6 -24.08 -17.12 -12.81
C PHE A 6 -24.09 -17.54 -14.29
N PRO A 7 -24.41 -16.64 -15.24
CA PRO A 7 -24.78 -16.99 -16.61
C PRO A 7 -23.56 -17.28 -17.51
N ASP A 8 -22.75 -18.25 -17.12
CA ASP A 8 -21.52 -18.67 -17.84
C ASP A 8 -21.60 -20.07 -18.42
N SER A 9 -22.80 -20.65 -18.59
CA SER A 9 -22.97 -22.01 -19.11
C SER A 9 -22.40 -22.18 -20.52
N VAL A 10 -22.60 -21.19 -21.39
CA VAL A 10 -22.02 -21.17 -22.75
C VAL A 10 -20.50 -21.13 -22.70
N SER A 11 -19.94 -20.21 -21.90
CA SER A 11 -18.48 -20.08 -21.73
C SER A 11 -17.86 -21.34 -21.14
N PHE A 12 -18.51 -21.94 -20.13
CA PHE A 12 -18.07 -23.20 -19.52
C PHE A 12 -18.08 -24.35 -20.52
N SER A 13 -19.13 -24.47 -21.35
CA SER A 13 -19.18 -25.50 -22.39
C SER A 13 -18.10 -25.36 -23.45
N LEU A 14 -17.67 -24.13 -23.75
CA LEU A 14 -16.66 -23.85 -24.78
C LEU A 14 -15.23 -24.00 -24.23
N TYR A 15 -14.97 -23.50 -23.02
CA TYR A 15 -13.61 -23.30 -22.48
C TYR A 15 -13.32 -24.08 -21.19
N GLY A 16 -14.32 -24.70 -20.57
CA GLY A 16 -14.18 -25.47 -19.32
C GLY A 16 -13.93 -26.96 -19.51
N LYS A 17 -13.43 -27.39 -20.68
CA LYS A 17 -13.34 -28.81 -21.07
C LYS A 17 -12.49 -29.68 -20.13
N ASP A 18 -11.54 -29.07 -19.42
CA ASP A 18 -10.69 -29.75 -18.44
C ASP A 18 -11.34 -29.86 -17.05
N PHE A 19 -12.54 -29.31 -16.88
CA PHE A 19 -13.30 -29.32 -15.64
C PHE A 19 -14.61 -30.09 -15.80
N THR A 20 -14.93 -30.93 -14.82
CA THR A 20 -16.26 -31.55 -14.77
C THR A 20 -17.30 -30.49 -14.36
N PRO A 21 -18.59 -30.66 -14.70
CA PRO A 21 -19.64 -29.71 -14.30
C PRO A 21 -19.67 -29.40 -12.80
N GLU A 22 -19.32 -30.37 -11.95
CA GLU A 22 -19.24 -30.22 -10.48
C GLU A 22 -18.07 -29.32 -10.04
N LYS A 23 -17.07 -29.13 -10.90
CA LYS A 23 -15.90 -28.27 -10.68
C LYS A 23 -16.00 -26.91 -11.39
N ARG A 24 -17.20 -26.49 -11.78
CA ARG A 24 -17.40 -25.20 -12.46
C ARG A 24 -16.92 -24.01 -11.64
N GLU A 25 -17.02 -24.06 -10.32
CA GLU A 25 -16.46 -22.99 -9.46
C GLU A 25 -14.92 -22.97 -9.47
N ASP A 26 -14.27 -24.13 -9.58
CA ASP A 26 -12.80 -24.20 -9.74
C ASP A 26 -12.39 -23.63 -11.09
N TRP A 27 -13.14 -23.91 -12.15
CA TRP A 27 -12.93 -23.29 -13.46
C TRP A 27 -13.06 -21.76 -13.40
N ARG A 28 -14.04 -21.23 -12.65
CA ARG A 28 -14.18 -19.77 -12.45
C ARG A 28 -12.97 -19.19 -11.72
N ARG A 29 -12.49 -19.87 -10.67
CA ARG A 29 -11.27 -19.48 -9.95
C ARG A 29 -10.06 -19.48 -10.89
N GLU A 30 -9.93 -20.50 -11.73
CA GLU A 30 -8.83 -20.63 -12.67
C GLU A 30 -8.82 -19.52 -13.73
N ASN A 31 -9.99 -19.13 -14.25
CA ASN A 31 -10.07 -17.99 -15.17
C ASN A 31 -9.57 -16.69 -14.53
N ILE A 32 -9.86 -16.46 -13.25
CA ILE A 32 -9.35 -15.29 -12.53
C ILE A 32 -7.84 -15.44 -12.25
N ASN A 33 -7.38 -16.64 -11.88
CA ASN A 33 -5.95 -16.91 -11.70
C ASN A 33 -5.14 -16.59 -12.96
N LEU A 34 -5.59 -17.08 -14.12
CA LEU A 34 -4.96 -16.82 -15.42
C LEU A 34 -4.91 -15.32 -15.73
N LEU A 35 -6.02 -14.60 -15.51
CA LEU A 35 -6.04 -13.14 -15.68
C LEU A 35 -5.01 -12.45 -14.78
N VAL A 36 -4.92 -12.85 -13.51
CA VAL A 36 -4.00 -12.25 -12.54
C VAL A 36 -2.54 -12.54 -12.92
N SER A 37 -2.21 -13.79 -13.27
CA SER A 37 -0.85 -14.16 -13.67
C SER A 37 -0.44 -13.46 -14.97
N GLU A 38 -1.30 -13.46 -15.99
CA GLU A 38 -1.00 -12.83 -17.29
C GLU A 38 -0.83 -11.31 -17.16
N LEU A 39 -1.64 -10.64 -16.33
CA LEU A 39 -1.48 -9.22 -16.05
C LEU A 39 -0.15 -8.94 -15.35
N PHE A 40 0.20 -9.73 -14.34
CA PHE A 40 1.45 -9.59 -13.62
C PHE A 40 2.65 -9.79 -14.56
N ASP A 41 2.68 -10.86 -15.35
CA ASP A 41 3.75 -11.16 -16.29
C ASP A 41 3.88 -10.06 -17.35
N THR A 42 2.75 -9.58 -17.89
CA THR A 42 2.74 -8.52 -18.90
C THR A 42 3.29 -7.20 -18.35
N ILE A 43 2.89 -6.82 -17.12
CA ILE A 43 3.39 -5.62 -16.47
C ILE A 43 4.90 -5.74 -16.25
N ASN A 44 5.37 -6.88 -15.73
CA ASN A 44 6.78 -7.11 -15.47
C ASN A 44 7.64 -7.14 -16.75
N GLN A 45 7.11 -7.67 -17.85
CA GLN A 45 7.80 -7.67 -19.13
C GLN A 45 7.96 -6.26 -19.71
N LEU A 46 6.96 -5.39 -19.53
CA LEU A 46 6.95 -4.05 -20.14
C LEU A 46 7.59 -2.98 -19.24
N LYS A 47 7.26 -3.00 -17.95
CA LYS A 47 7.65 -1.99 -16.94
C LYS A 47 7.73 -2.63 -15.56
N PRO A 48 8.81 -3.39 -15.26
CA PRO A 48 8.94 -4.15 -14.01
C PRO A 48 8.90 -3.31 -12.72
N TRP A 49 9.14 -2.01 -12.81
CA TRP A 49 9.00 -1.09 -11.68
C TRP A 49 7.55 -0.66 -11.37
N VAL A 50 6.56 -1.10 -12.16
CA VAL A 50 5.14 -0.79 -11.94
C VAL A 50 4.53 -1.87 -11.05
N HIS A 51 4.19 -1.49 -9.81
CA HIS A 51 3.58 -2.43 -8.87
C HIS A 51 2.14 -2.78 -9.28
N PHE A 52 1.84 -4.07 -9.37
CA PHE A 52 0.51 -4.64 -9.54
C PHE A 52 -0.03 -5.16 -8.20
N GLY A 53 -1.28 -4.87 -7.90
CA GLY A 53 -1.90 -5.33 -6.66
C GLY A 53 -3.41 -5.36 -6.73
N ILE A 54 -4.01 -6.16 -5.84
CA ILE A 54 -5.45 -6.41 -5.81
C ILE A 54 -6.01 -6.09 -4.43
N SER A 55 -7.22 -5.53 -4.39
CA SER A 55 -7.97 -5.29 -3.15
C SER A 55 -9.14 -6.29 -3.04
N PRO A 56 -8.93 -7.51 -2.52
CA PRO A 56 -9.98 -8.51 -2.38
C PRO A 56 -10.94 -8.18 -1.23
N PHE A 57 -12.04 -8.93 -1.11
CA PHE A 57 -12.83 -8.91 0.13
C PHE A 57 -11.95 -9.29 1.34
N GLY A 58 -12.23 -8.68 2.49
CA GLY A 58 -11.43 -8.89 3.70
C GLY A 58 -11.42 -10.35 4.20
N VAL A 59 -12.43 -11.16 3.87
CA VAL A 59 -12.46 -12.58 4.19
C VAL A 59 -12.20 -13.39 2.93
N TRP A 60 -11.04 -14.08 2.86
CA TRP A 60 -10.77 -15.07 1.81
C TRP A 60 -11.74 -16.24 1.90
N ARG A 61 -11.78 -16.90 3.06
CA ARG A 61 -12.73 -17.96 3.44
C ARG A 61 -13.03 -17.90 4.94
N ASN A 62 -14.24 -18.37 5.30
CA ASN A 62 -14.57 -18.65 6.70
C ASN A 62 -13.92 -19.97 7.14
N LYS A 63 -13.45 -20.04 8.39
CA LYS A 63 -12.85 -21.26 8.95
C LYS A 63 -13.78 -22.48 8.93
N SER A 64 -15.08 -22.26 8.96
CA SER A 64 -16.09 -23.33 8.86
C SER A 64 -16.18 -23.98 7.48
N ARG A 65 -15.70 -23.29 6.43
CA ARG A 65 -15.64 -23.80 5.05
C ARG A 65 -14.29 -24.40 4.70
N ASP A 66 -13.22 -23.83 5.26
CA ASP A 66 -11.85 -24.29 5.08
C ASP A 66 -11.06 -24.04 6.38
N PRO A 67 -10.41 -25.03 6.98
CA PRO A 67 -9.67 -24.85 8.24
C PRO A 67 -8.54 -23.82 8.17
N ARG A 68 -8.06 -23.50 6.96
CA ARG A 68 -7.06 -22.44 6.70
C ARG A 68 -7.68 -21.04 6.70
N GLY A 69 -9.00 -20.93 6.60
CA GLY A 69 -9.74 -19.67 6.59
C GLY A 69 -9.68 -18.94 7.93
N SER A 70 -10.04 -17.65 7.88
CA SER A 70 -10.10 -16.80 9.06
C SER A 70 -11.25 -17.21 10.00
N ASN A 71 -11.10 -16.95 11.31
CA ASN A 71 -12.17 -17.19 12.29
C ASN A 71 -13.28 -16.13 12.18
N THR A 72 -13.97 -16.14 11.04
CA THR A 72 -15.06 -15.24 10.65
C THR A 72 -16.28 -16.04 10.20
N GLN A 73 -17.41 -15.35 10.04
CA GLN A 73 -18.70 -15.93 9.68
C GLN A 73 -19.43 -15.02 8.67
N THR A 74 -18.72 -14.53 7.66
CA THR A 74 -19.33 -13.68 6.62
C THR A 74 -20.14 -14.51 5.65
N LEU A 75 -21.26 -13.95 5.15
CA LEU A 75 -22.09 -14.63 4.16
C LEU A 75 -21.38 -14.77 2.82
N GLN A 76 -20.64 -13.73 2.42
CA GLN A 76 -19.87 -13.70 1.19
C GLN A 76 -18.38 -13.65 1.52
N THR A 77 -17.60 -14.38 0.76
CA THR A 77 -16.14 -14.47 0.87
C THR A 77 -15.50 -14.35 -0.51
N ASN A 78 -14.22 -13.97 -0.54
CA ASN A 78 -13.52 -13.76 -1.80
C ASN A 78 -13.42 -15.05 -2.63
N HIS A 79 -13.17 -16.18 -2.00
CA HIS A 79 -12.94 -17.46 -2.68
C HIS A 79 -14.24 -18.17 -3.08
N ASP A 80 -15.22 -18.22 -2.18
CA ASP A 80 -16.41 -19.05 -2.37
C ASP A 80 -17.47 -18.34 -3.23
N ASP A 81 -17.57 -17.01 -3.16
CA ASP A 81 -18.64 -16.25 -3.82
C ASP A 81 -18.16 -15.37 -4.98
N LEU A 82 -16.93 -14.86 -4.89
CA LEU A 82 -16.33 -14.02 -5.94
C LEU A 82 -15.30 -14.76 -6.80
N PHE A 83 -15.05 -16.04 -6.51
CA PHE A 83 -14.08 -16.90 -7.19
C PHE A 83 -12.64 -16.34 -7.20
N GLY A 84 -12.32 -15.39 -6.32
CA GLY A 84 -10.99 -14.83 -6.20
C GLY A 84 -10.13 -15.63 -5.23
N ASP A 85 -9.19 -16.42 -5.74
CA ASP A 85 -8.28 -17.21 -4.91
C ASP A 85 -6.97 -16.48 -4.58
N ALA A 86 -7.08 -15.49 -3.69
CA ALA A 86 -5.94 -14.71 -3.24
C ALA A 86 -4.78 -15.55 -2.69
N MET A 87 -5.05 -16.72 -2.11
CA MET A 87 -3.97 -17.59 -1.59
C MET A 87 -3.14 -18.20 -2.72
N THR A 88 -3.74 -18.48 -3.86
CA THR A 88 -3.01 -18.91 -5.05
C THR A 88 -2.17 -17.77 -5.61
N TRP A 89 -2.71 -16.56 -5.71
CA TRP A 89 -1.96 -15.41 -6.24
C TRP A 89 -0.73 -15.07 -5.39
N LEU A 90 -0.87 -15.06 -4.06
CA LEU A 90 0.23 -14.72 -3.16
C LEU A 90 1.32 -15.80 -3.15
N ARG A 91 0.96 -17.09 -3.13
CA ARG A 91 1.95 -18.18 -3.13
C ARG A 91 2.75 -18.26 -4.41
N ASN A 92 2.16 -17.86 -5.54
CA ASN A 92 2.87 -17.82 -6.82
C ASN A 92 3.60 -16.48 -7.05
N GLY A 93 3.47 -15.50 -6.14
CA GLY A 93 4.11 -14.19 -6.29
C GLY A 93 3.56 -13.38 -7.46
N TRP A 94 2.27 -13.51 -7.79
CA TRP A 94 1.64 -12.79 -8.92
C TRP A 94 1.18 -11.37 -8.57
N LEU A 95 1.66 -10.79 -7.47
CA LEU A 95 1.27 -9.47 -6.98
C LEU A 95 2.44 -8.82 -6.24
N ASP A 96 2.66 -7.54 -6.46
CA ASP A 96 3.59 -6.72 -5.67
C ASP A 96 2.98 -6.30 -4.34
N TYR A 97 1.65 -6.21 -4.26
CA TYR A 97 0.94 -5.94 -3.01
C TYR A 97 -0.50 -6.47 -2.99
N ILE A 98 -1.03 -6.66 -1.77
CA ILE A 98 -2.43 -7.01 -1.51
C ILE A 98 -3.07 -6.03 -0.53
N THR A 99 -4.33 -5.68 -0.77
CA THR A 99 -5.08 -4.73 0.04
C THR A 99 -6.48 -5.23 0.44
N PRO A 100 -6.61 -6.26 1.30
CA PRO A 100 -7.90 -6.80 1.70
C PRO A 100 -8.83 -5.74 2.32
N GLN A 101 -10.08 -5.73 1.88
CA GLN A 101 -11.10 -4.76 2.29
C GLN A 101 -11.70 -5.12 3.66
N CYS A 102 -11.13 -4.58 4.74
CA CYS A 102 -11.64 -4.76 6.10
C CYS A 102 -12.41 -3.52 6.59
N TYR A 103 -13.61 -3.32 6.02
CA TYR A 103 -14.47 -2.18 6.36
C TYR A 103 -15.39 -2.47 7.56
N GLN A 104 -14.87 -3.13 8.59
CA GLN A 104 -15.62 -3.44 9.81
C GLN A 104 -14.93 -2.85 11.04
N TYR A 105 -15.69 -2.68 12.12
CA TYR A 105 -15.16 -2.20 13.39
C TYR A 105 -14.52 -3.34 14.19
N MET A 106 -13.60 -3.00 15.08
CA MET A 106 -12.99 -3.91 16.04
C MET A 106 -14.04 -4.51 16.99
N GLY A 107 -14.02 -5.83 17.18
CA GLY A 107 -14.98 -6.53 18.05
C GLY A 107 -16.28 -6.94 17.36
N ARG A 108 -16.44 -6.71 16.05
CA ARG A 108 -17.63 -7.17 15.33
C ARG A 108 -17.67 -8.70 15.23
N LYS A 109 -18.70 -9.31 15.84
CA LYS A 109 -18.80 -10.78 15.98
C LYS A 109 -18.57 -11.60 14.70
N ILE A 110 -19.16 -11.20 13.57
CA ILE A 110 -19.07 -12.00 12.34
C ILE A 110 -17.80 -11.72 11.52
N MET A 111 -17.12 -10.60 11.77
CA MET A 111 -15.93 -10.16 11.04
C MET A 111 -15.22 -9.08 11.86
N ASP A 112 -14.45 -9.50 12.85
CA ASP A 112 -13.65 -8.58 13.69
C ASP A 112 -12.46 -8.09 12.88
N TYR A 113 -12.26 -6.77 12.86
CA TYR A 113 -11.12 -6.14 12.19
C TYR A 113 -9.79 -6.78 12.57
N ARG A 114 -9.58 -7.08 13.86
CA ARG A 114 -8.33 -7.66 14.37
C ARG A 114 -8.06 -9.04 13.80
N ILE A 115 -9.11 -9.87 13.72
CA ILE A 115 -9.00 -11.25 13.19
C ILE A 115 -8.65 -11.21 11.72
N VAL A 116 -9.32 -10.35 10.94
CA VAL A 116 -9.05 -10.21 9.50
C VAL A 116 -7.63 -9.71 9.29
N THR A 117 -7.24 -8.62 9.97
CA THR A 117 -5.93 -8.02 9.80
C THR A 117 -4.80 -8.98 10.16
N GLN A 118 -4.93 -9.72 11.27
CA GLN A 118 -3.95 -10.73 11.68
C GLN A 118 -3.89 -11.90 10.70
N TRP A 119 -5.04 -12.38 10.20
CA TRP A 119 -5.06 -13.50 9.27
C TRP A 119 -4.29 -13.18 7.99
N TRP A 120 -4.43 -11.97 7.44
CA TRP A 120 -3.64 -11.54 6.28
C TRP A 120 -2.16 -11.31 6.61
N ASN A 121 -1.84 -10.81 7.82
CA ASN A 121 -0.46 -10.75 8.32
C ASN A 121 0.24 -12.12 8.33
N ASP A 122 -0.51 -13.19 8.55
CA ASP A 122 0.04 -14.55 8.62
C ASP A 122 0.04 -15.26 7.26
N ASN A 123 -0.65 -14.70 6.25
CA ASN A 123 -0.88 -15.33 4.94
C ASN A 123 -0.51 -14.42 3.75
N HIS A 124 0.43 -13.48 3.91
CA HIS A 124 0.88 -12.60 2.82
C HIS A 124 1.96 -13.21 1.92
N PHE A 125 2.68 -14.24 2.38
CA PHE A 125 3.71 -14.96 1.61
C PHE A 125 4.84 -14.08 1.04
N GLY A 126 5.20 -13.01 1.74
CA GLY A 126 6.24 -12.05 1.35
C GLY A 126 5.71 -10.87 0.54
N VAL A 127 4.50 -10.95 -0.01
CA VAL A 127 3.86 -9.86 -0.77
C VAL A 127 3.54 -8.70 0.17
N ASN A 128 3.78 -7.47 -0.28
CA ASN A 128 3.49 -6.29 0.54
C ASN A 128 2.02 -6.25 0.93
N TYR A 129 1.74 -6.10 2.22
CA TYR A 129 0.40 -6.14 2.77
C TYR A 129 -0.03 -4.78 3.29
N TYR A 130 -1.16 -4.28 2.78
CA TYR A 130 -1.85 -3.09 3.28
C TYR A 130 -3.27 -3.42 3.69
N ILE A 131 -3.83 -2.77 4.71
CA ILE A 131 -5.21 -3.05 5.13
C ILE A 131 -6.18 -2.02 4.55
N GLY A 132 -7.26 -2.49 3.92
CA GLY A 132 -8.34 -1.63 3.45
C GLY A 132 -9.21 -1.15 4.61
N GLN A 133 -9.18 0.15 4.91
CA GLN A 133 -9.95 0.78 5.98
C GLN A 133 -11.17 1.54 5.45
N GLY A 134 -12.25 1.53 6.25
CA GLY A 134 -13.55 2.07 5.84
C GLY A 134 -14.00 3.30 6.64
N PRO A 135 -13.24 4.42 6.67
CA PRO A 135 -13.61 5.61 7.43
C PRO A 135 -14.92 6.26 6.92
N PHE A 136 -15.38 5.93 5.70
CA PHE A 136 -16.70 6.32 5.19
C PHE A 136 -17.89 5.86 6.05
N ARG A 137 -17.66 4.96 7.00
CA ARG A 137 -18.68 4.46 7.94
C ARG A 137 -18.85 5.35 9.17
N LEU A 138 -17.88 6.24 9.46
CA LEU A 138 -17.90 7.12 10.62
C LEU A 138 -19.13 8.03 10.61
N GLY A 139 -19.81 8.13 11.74
CA GLY A 139 -20.99 8.99 11.92
C GLY A 139 -22.25 8.51 11.18
N VAL A 140 -22.30 7.25 10.73
CA VAL A 140 -23.47 6.67 10.07
C VAL A 140 -24.14 5.66 10.99
N ASP A 141 -25.20 6.08 11.70
CA ASP A 141 -25.89 5.28 12.73
C ASP A 141 -26.28 3.87 12.29
N SER A 142 -26.73 3.72 11.04
CA SER A 142 -27.12 2.42 10.47
C SER A 142 -25.97 1.42 10.30
N ARG A 143 -24.71 1.83 10.53
CA ARG A 143 -23.51 1.00 10.42
C ARG A 143 -23.02 0.45 11.75
N GLY A 144 -23.62 0.87 12.87
CA GLY A 144 -23.29 0.43 14.23
C GLY A 144 -22.70 1.56 15.08
N ALA A 145 -23.04 1.59 16.37
CA ALA A 145 -22.67 2.65 17.31
C ALA A 145 -21.16 2.87 17.43
N GLN A 146 -20.35 1.83 17.23
CA GLN A 146 -18.88 1.90 17.27
C GLN A 146 -18.30 2.90 16.25
N TRP A 147 -19.01 3.15 15.14
CA TRP A 147 -18.60 4.14 14.15
C TRP A 147 -18.93 5.59 14.55
N ASN A 148 -19.72 5.80 15.60
CA ASN A 148 -20.11 7.12 16.09
C ASN A 148 -19.22 7.62 17.24
N ASP A 149 -18.49 6.73 17.90
CA ASP A 149 -17.61 7.06 19.04
C ASP A 149 -16.37 7.91 18.67
N GLY A 150 -16.15 8.19 17.37
CA GLY A 150 -15.08 9.04 16.84
C GLY A 150 -13.66 8.44 16.89
N ASN A 151 -13.45 7.35 17.63
CA ASN A 151 -12.13 6.77 17.86
C ASN A 151 -11.86 5.42 17.15
N GLU A 152 -12.82 4.88 16.37
CA GLU A 152 -12.65 3.54 15.77
C GLU A 152 -11.44 3.47 14.82
N ILE A 153 -11.25 4.47 13.96
CA ILE A 153 -10.08 4.50 13.07
C ILE A 153 -8.78 4.69 13.87
N ASP A 154 -8.78 5.50 14.92
CA ASP A 154 -7.63 5.68 15.81
C ASP A 154 -7.22 4.34 16.48
N ARG A 155 -8.20 3.58 16.99
CA ARG A 155 -7.98 2.23 17.54
C ARG A 155 -7.46 1.25 16.50
N GLN A 156 -7.97 1.31 15.27
CA GLN A 156 -7.47 0.47 14.17
C GLN A 156 -6.02 0.82 13.83
N MET A 157 -5.67 2.12 13.74
CA MET A 157 -4.30 2.54 13.46
C MET A 157 -3.33 2.11 14.56
N GLN A 158 -3.68 2.28 15.83
CA GLN A 158 -2.86 1.81 16.96
C GLN A 158 -2.63 0.30 16.93
N PHE A 159 -3.66 -0.48 16.57
CA PHE A 159 -3.50 -1.91 16.42
C PHE A 159 -2.64 -2.26 15.21
N ASN A 160 -2.78 -1.55 14.10
CA ASN A 160 -1.98 -1.78 12.90
C ASN A 160 -0.49 -1.62 13.18
N ASP A 161 -0.10 -0.66 14.03
CA ASP A 161 1.29 -0.48 14.47
C ASP A 161 1.85 -1.69 15.25
N SER A 162 0.97 -2.54 15.81
CA SER A 162 1.37 -3.78 16.49
C SER A 162 1.45 -5.00 15.58
N VAL A 163 1.11 -4.87 14.29
CA VAL A 163 1.05 -5.96 13.32
C VAL A 163 2.30 -5.91 12.42
N PRO A 164 3.27 -6.83 12.60
CA PRO A 164 4.64 -6.65 12.08
C PRO A 164 4.77 -6.62 10.56
N ASN A 165 3.92 -7.35 9.82
CA ASN A 165 3.99 -7.41 8.36
C ASN A 165 3.01 -6.45 7.67
N LEU A 166 2.26 -5.64 8.43
CA LEU A 166 1.32 -4.68 7.88
C LEU A 166 2.06 -3.37 7.54
N LEU A 167 2.27 -3.12 6.26
CA LEU A 167 3.08 -2.00 5.78
C LEU A 167 2.29 -0.68 5.64
N GLY A 168 0.98 -0.70 5.89
CA GLY A 168 0.16 0.50 5.86
C GLY A 168 -1.33 0.25 5.58
N SER A 169 -2.03 1.33 5.21
CA SER A 169 -3.48 1.33 5.04
C SER A 169 -3.91 1.95 3.71
N ALA A 170 -5.02 1.46 3.16
CA ALA A 170 -5.74 2.09 2.06
C ALA A 170 -7.15 2.49 2.51
N PHE A 171 -7.49 3.77 2.39
CA PHE A 171 -8.76 4.29 2.90
C PHE A 171 -9.80 4.42 1.81
N PHE A 172 -10.91 3.71 1.96
CA PHE A 172 -12.10 3.91 1.13
C PHE A 172 -12.98 4.98 1.78
N ARG A 173 -13.20 6.16 1.20
CA ARG A 173 -12.69 6.67 -0.08
C ARG A 173 -12.24 8.12 0.08
N SER A 174 -11.62 8.70 -0.95
CA SER A 174 -11.07 10.07 -0.93
C SER A 174 -12.04 11.15 -0.42
N GLN A 175 -13.34 11.01 -0.70
CA GLN A 175 -14.38 11.91 -0.18
C GLN A 175 -14.33 12.05 1.35
N THR A 176 -14.07 10.96 2.07
CA THR A 176 -14.01 10.97 3.54
C THR A 176 -12.98 11.97 4.06
N PHE A 177 -11.89 12.18 3.34
CA PHE A 177 -10.87 13.14 3.78
C PHE A 177 -11.30 14.60 3.62
N ARG A 178 -12.15 14.88 2.63
CA ARG A 178 -12.76 16.21 2.45
C ARG A 178 -13.83 16.48 3.50
N ASP A 179 -14.70 15.50 3.74
CA ASP A 179 -15.82 15.64 4.67
C ASP A 179 -15.36 15.62 6.13
N ASN A 180 -14.21 14.98 6.39
CA ASN A 180 -13.57 14.87 7.70
C ASN A 180 -14.55 14.45 8.82
N PRO A 181 -15.34 13.37 8.65
CA PRO A 181 -16.29 12.95 9.67
C PRO A 181 -15.54 12.66 10.96
N LEU A 182 -16.02 13.25 12.05
CA LEU A 182 -15.47 13.09 13.39
C LEU A 182 -13.96 13.44 13.50
N GLY A 183 -13.41 14.28 12.61
CA GLY A 183 -12.02 14.73 12.68
C GLY A 183 -10.97 13.69 12.27
N VAL A 184 -11.37 12.65 11.51
CA VAL A 184 -10.46 11.56 11.10
C VAL A 184 -9.24 12.06 10.31
N SER A 185 -9.41 13.03 9.41
CA SER A 185 -8.31 13.60 8.62
C SER A 185 -7.31 14.35 9.51
N ASP A 186 -7.78 15.00 10.57
CA ASP A 186 -6.92 15.72 11.50
C ASP A 186 -6.08 14.74 12.33
N SER A 187 -6.70 13.66 12.81
CA SER A 187 -6.00 12.60 13.54
C SER A 187 -4.95 11.92 12.67
N LEU A 188 -5.29 11.55 11.43
CA LEU A 188 -4.33 10.94 10.50
C LEU A 188 -3.16 11.89 10.20
N ARG A 189 -3.44 13.17 9.90
CA ARG A 189 -2.40 14.16 9.59
C ARG A 189 -1.47 14.46 10.76
N THR A 190 -1.98 14.46 11.98
CA THR A 190 -1.20 14.92 13.16
C THR A 190 -0.55 13.78 13.94
N LYS A 191 -1.10 12.56 13.89
CA LYS A 191 -0.59 11.41 14.64
C LYS A 191 0.14 10.40 13.77
N TYR A 192 -0.49 9.92 12.69
CA TYR A 192 -0.02 8.72 11.97
C TYR A 192 0.78 9.05 10.68
N TYR A 193 0.42 10.12 9.98
CA TYR A 193 1.04 10.55 8.72
C TYR A 193 1.59 11.98 8.83
N LYS A 194 2.22 12.29 9.97
CA LYS A 194 2.80 13.61 10.26
C LYS A 194 3.98 13.94 9.35
N TYR A 195 4.76 12.93 9.00
CA TYR A 195 5.97 13.06 8.20
C TYR A 195 5.78 12.38 6.84
N PRO A 196 6.46 12.85 5.77
CA PRO A 196 6.57 12.09 4.54
C PRO A 196 7.13 10.69 4.83
N ALA A 197 6.68 9.70 4.07
CA ALA A 197 7.19 8.34 4.14
C ALA A 197 7.48 7.83 2.72
N LEU A 198 8.51 7.01 2.60
CA LEU A 198 8.84 6.34 1.35
C LEU A 198 7.96 5.09 1.23
N ALA A 199 7.52 4.81 0.01
CA ALA A 199 6.77 3.59 -0.24
C ALA A 199 7.77 2.43 -0.39
N PRO A 200 7.53 1.26 0.24
CA PRO A 200 8.45 0.14 0.18
C PRO A 200 8.60 -0.39 -1.25
N PRO A 201 9.75 -1.00 -1.58
CA PRO A 201 9.95 -1.72 -2.84
C PRO A 201 9.04 -2.95 -2.91
N SER A 202 8.94 -3.55 -4.10
CA SER A 202 8.33 -4.87 -4.21
C SER A 202 9.21 -5.91 -3.54
N HIS A 203 8.61 -6.96 -3.00
CA HIS A 203 9.33 -8.12 -2.49
C HIS A 203 10.17 -8.83 -3.57
N HIS A 204 9.85 -8.63 -4.85
CA HIS A 204 10.68 -9.08 -5.98
C HIS A 204 11.99 -8.29 -6.15
N ASP A 205 12.08 -7.09 -5.56
CA ASP A 205 13.20 -6.16 -5.71
C ASP A 205 14.02 -5.99 -4.41
N ASN A 206 13.79 -6.82 -3.38
CA ASN A 206 14.41 -6.66 -2.07
C ASN A 206 15.96 -6.70 -2.10
N ASP A 207 16.54 -7.42 -3.06
CA ASP A 207 18.00 -7.52 -3.22
C ASP A 207 18.57 -6.42 -4.14
N ARG A 208 17.72 -5.56 -4.69
CA ARG A 208 18.14 -4.49 -5.60
C ARG A 208 18.84 -3.38 -4.82
N ILE A 209 19.98 -2.92 -5.33
CA ILE A 209 20.78 -1.87 -4.71
C ILE A 209 20.82 -0.65 -5.64
N ASN A 210 20.52 0.52 -5.09
CA ASN A 210 20.65 1.79 -5.80
C ASN A 210 22.02 2.44 -5.55
N ASN A 211 23.00 2.10 -6.39
CA ASN A 211 24.38 2.59 -6.32
C ASN A 211 24.62 3.89 -7.13
N ILE A 212 23.60 4.73 -7.31
CA ILE A 212 23.76 6.00 -8.01
C ILE A 212 24.73 6.94 -7.29
N ASN A 213 25.24 7.90 -8.05
CA ASN A 213 26.07 8.98 -7.55
C ASN A 213 25.34 10.32 -7.75
N ILE A 214 25.26 11.11 -6.68
CA ILE A 214 24.75 12.50 -6.73
C ILE A 214 25.94 13.43 -6.55
N SER A 215 26.13 14.32 -7.51
CA SER A 215 27.28 15.23 -7.57
C SER A 215 26.85 16.67 -7.78
N ASP A 216 27.82 17.59 -7.71
CA ASP A 216 27.62 19.03 -7.98
C ASP A 216 26.46 19.65 -7.19
N ILE A 217 26.28 19.20 -5.94
CA ILE A 217 25.19 19.65 -5.07
C ILE A 217 25.43 21.10 -4.67
N LYS A 218 24.74 22.03 -5.32
CA LYS A 218 24.86 23.47 -5.16
C LYS A 218 23.70 24.01 -4.35
N LEU A 219 24.02 24.48 -3.15
CA LEU A 219 23.11 25.24 -2.30
C LEU A 219 23.29 26.75 -2.53
N LYS A 220 22.21 27.45 -2.88
CA LYS A 220 22.17 28.92 -2.94
C LYS A 220 21.10 29.47 -2.03
N VAL A 221 21.52 30.25 -1.04
CA VAL A 221 20.64 31.01 -0.15
C VAL A 221 20.57 32.45 -0.63
N ARG A 222 19.40 32.95 -1.06
CA ARG A 222 19.18 34.35 -1.48
C ARG A 222 17.82 34.86 -1.03
N SER A 223 17.79 36.00 -0.35
CA SER A 223 16.55 36.73 0.03
C SER A 223 15.49 35.82 0.66
N GLY A 224 15.92 34.90 1.53
CA GLY A 224 15.02 33.97 2.21
C GLY A 224 14.53 32.78 1.39
N LYS A 225 15.05 32.56 0.18
CA LYS A 225 14.77 31.37 -0.62
C LYS A 225 16.03 30.52 -0.72
N VAL A 226 15.85 29.22 -0.47
CA VAL A 226 16.92 28.25 -0.62
C VAL A 226 16.69 27.49 -1.93
N LYS A 227 17.71 27.50 -2.78
CA LYS A 227 17.73 26.76 -4.04
C LYS A 227 18.79 25.68 -3.96
N LEU A 228 18.35 24.44 -4.13
CA LEU A 228 19.21 23.29 -4.32
C LEU A 228 19.19 22.91 -5.80
N LYS A 229 20.35 22.59 -6.35
CA LYS A 229 20.53 21.94 -7.66
C LYS A 229 21.63 20.90 -7.53
N TRP A 230 21.50 19.77 -8.18
CA TRP A 230 22.49 18.71 -8.23
C TRP A 230 22.48 18.05 -9.60
N GLU A 231 23.47 17.21 -9.85
CA GLU A 231 23.53 16.31 -11.00
C GLU A 231 23.44 14.86 -10.49
N THR A 232 22.95 13.95 -11.33
CA THR A 232 22.76 12.53 -10.98
C THR A 232 22.99 11.66 -12.20
N ASP A 233 23.83 10.66 -12.04
CA ASP A 233 24.08 9.65 -13.06
C ASP A 233 22.81 8.78 -13.20
N GLY A 234 22.28 8.63 -14.42
CA GLY A 234 21.04 7.90 -14.66
C GLY A 234 19.78 8.59 -14.11
N ALA A 235 19.73 9.93 -14.12
CA ALA A 235 18.61 10.70 -13.59
C ALA A 235 17.23 10.30 -14.18
N GLU A 236 17.20 9.75 -15.40
CA GLU A 236 16.00 9.21 -16.06
C GLU A 236 15.44 7.95 -15.40
N GLU A 237 16.25 7.24 -14.62
CA GLU A 237 15.85 6.08 -13.82
C GLU A 237 15.36 6.47 -12.43
N MET A 238 15.51 7.74 -12.04
CA MET A 238 15.10 8.25 -10.74
C MET A 238 13.64 8.68 -10.74
N ARG A 239 12.90 8.23 -9.73
CA ARG A 239 11.49 8.61 -9.53
C ARG A 239 11.38 9.95 -8.80
N TYR A 240 12.18 10.13 -7.77
CA TYR A 240 12.29 11.38 -7.01
C TYR A 240 13.57 11.36 -6.14
N TYR A 241 13.87 12.51 -5.55
CA TYR A 241 14.96 12.71 -4.60
C TYR A 241 14.37 13.04 -3.23
N VAL A 242 15.04 12.60 -2.18
CA VAL A 242 14.67 12.89 -0.79
C VAL A 242 15.69 13.84 -0.22
N ILE A 243 15.22 14.94 0.38
CA ILE A 243 16.07 15.90 1.05
C ILE A 243 15.89 15.68 2.55
N TYR A 244 16.98 15.39 3.24
CA TYR A 244 17.02 15.15 4.68
C TYR A 244 17.62 16.32 5.43
N ARG A 245 17.23 16.45 6.70
CA ARG A 245 17.77 17.41 7.67
C ARG A 245 19.17 17.05 8.15
N SER A 246 19.51 15.77 8.10
CA SER A 246 20.77 15.14 8.51
C SER A 246 21.06 13.95 7.58
N GLY A 247 22.12 13.17 7.84
CA GLY A 247 22.37 11.91 7.14
C GLY A 247 21.52 10.73 7.61
N ASP A 248 20.50 10.96 8.43
CA ASP A 248 19.64 9.92 8.98
C ASP A 248 18.50 9.57 8.02
N GLN A 249 18.58 8.37 7.42
CA GLN A 249 17.58 7.81 6.50
C GLN A 249 16.61 6.85 7.20
N GLU A 250 16.84 6.53 8.48
CA GLU A 250 16.02 5.55 9.22
C GLU A 250 14.76 6.19 9.81
N HIS A 251 14.78 7.51 10.02
CA HIS A 251 13.71 8.23 10.73
C HIS A 251 12.99 9.25 9.83
N PRO A 252 11.66 9.12 9.61
CA PRO A 252 10.92 9.95 8.67
C PRO A 252 10.82 11.43 9.09
N GLU A 253 10.96 11.76 10.38
CA GLU A 253 11.06 13.15 10.85
C GLU A 253 12.30 13.89 10.29
N GLY A 254 13.31 13.13 9.87
CA GLY A 254 14.49 13.62 9.17
C GLY A 254 14.18 14.08 7.74
N ILE A 255 13.08 13.62 7.13
CA ILE A 255 12.70 14.01 5.77
C ILE A 255 12.20 15.46 5.78
N LEU A 256 12.96 16.32 5.11
CA LEU A 256 12.62 17.72 4.93
C LEU A 256 11.53 17.87 3.87
N THR A 257 11.74 17.25 2.71
CA THR A 257 10.84 17.34 1.54
C THR A 257 11.32 16.41 0.41
N LEU A 258 10.51 16.29 -0.64
CA LEU A 258 10.75 15.46 -1.82
C LEU A 258 10.82 16.31 -3.09
N SER A 259 11.60 15.87 -4.09
CA SER A 259 11.67 16.54 -5.39
C SER A 259 11.62 15.55 -6.54
N SER A 260 10.73 15.74 -7.50
CA SER A 260 10.70 14.96 -8.76
C SER A 260 11.70 15.44 -9.82
N LYS A 261 12.52 16.44 -9.49
CA LYS A 261 13.51 17.06 -10.40
C LYS A 261 14.83 17.22 -9.68
N SER A 262 15.94 17.29 -10.41
CA SER A 262 17.29 17.56 -9.87
C SER A 262 17.50 19.02 -9.43
N ARG A 263 16.42 19.67 -8.97
CA ARG A 263 16.40 21.03 -8.44
C ARG A 263 15.17 21.22 -7.56
N LEU A 264 15.33 22.01 -6.51
CA LEU A 264 14.25 22.33 -5.58
C LEU A 264 14.36 23.76 -5.05
N LYS A 265 13.21 24.36 -4.73
CA LYS A 265 13.13 25.59 -3.95
C LYS A 265 12.50 25.25 -2.60
N ILE A 266 13.20 25.54 -1.51
CA ILE A 266 12.72 25.36 -0.14
C ILE A 266 12.29 26.74 0.40
N ASP A 267 11.12 26.78 1.04
CA ASP A 267 10.60 27.98 1.69
C ASP A 267 11.25 28.19 3.08
N ARG A 268 11.39 29.44 3.51
CA ARG A 268 12.09 29.83 4.74
C ARG A 268 11.35 29.47 6.03
N ASN A 269 10.05 29.17 5.94
CA ASN A 269 9.26 28.76 7.11
C ASN A 269 9.62 27.35 7.60
N ILE A 270 10.52 26.67 6.89
CA ILE A 270 11.05 25.38 7.28
C ILE A 270 12.42 25.62 7.92
N ASP A 271 12.51 25.35 9.22
CA ASP A 271 13.78 25.39 9.95
C ASP A 271 14.70 24.26 9.47
N PHE A 272 15.97 24.52 9.19
CA PHE A 272 16.98 23.51 8.87
C PHE A 272 18.40 24.10 8.95
N ASN A 273 19.40 23.24 9.18
CA ASN A 273 20.81 23.60 9.08
C ASN A 273 21.34 23.31 7.67
N PRO A 274 21.76 24.34 6.89
CA PRO A 274 22.39 24.18 5.57
C PRO A 274 23.52 23.15 5.50
N ASP A 275 24.32 23.06 6.56
CA ASP A 275 25.54 22.24 6.61
C ASP A 275 25.24 20.78 6.97
N ALA A 276 24.01 20.49 7.43
CA ALA A 276 23.58 19.15 7.80
C ALA A 276 22.71 18.49 6.72
N LEU A 277 22.30 19.22 5.67
CA LEU A 277 21.41 18.66 4.67
C LEU A 277 22.07 17.50 3.92
N HIS A 278 21.28 16.47 3.65
CA HIS A 278 21.68 15.37 2.78
C HIS A 278 20.63 15.13 1.70
N ILE A 279 21.04 14.52 0.59
CA ILE A 279 20.17 14.15 -0.53
C ILE A 279 20.38 12.68 -0.86
N SER A 280 19.30 11.93 -1.01
CA SER A 280 19.30 10.61 -1.65
C SER A 280 18.45 10.64 -2.92
N ALA A 281 18.52 9.58 -3.72
CA ALA A 281 17.62 9.36 -4.84
C ALA A 281 16.85 8.05 -4.65
N VAL A 282 15.58 8.07 -5.02
CA VAL A 282 14.72 6.89 -5.08
C VAL A 282 14.48 6.58 -6.55
N ASP A 283 14.86 5.38 -6.96
CA ASP A 283 14.69 4.93 -8.34
C ASP A 283 13.23 4.53 -8.66
N LYS A 284 12.97 4.16 -9.92
CA LYS A 284 11.64 3.69 -10.35
C LYS A 284 11.14 2.49 -9.55
N TYR A 285 12.03 1.62 -9.07
CA TYR A 285 11.76 0.42 -8.27
C TYR A 285 11.61 0.73 -6.76
N ARG A 286 11.67 2.02 -6.40
CA ARG A 286 11.55 2.52 -5.02
C ARG A 286 12.71 2.15 -4.10
N ILE A 287 13.86 1.82 -4.68
CA ILE A 287 15.09 1.60 -3.92
C ILE A 287 15.77 2.94 -3.71
N GLU A 288 15.96 3.29 -2.44
CA GLU A 288 16.68 4.50 -2.07
C GLU A 288 18.19 4.27 -2.10
N SER A 289 18.93 5.23 -2.63
CA SER A 289 20.39 5.29 -2.50
C SER A 289 20.81 5.65 -1.08
N LYS A 290 22.09 5.47 -0.76
CA LYS A 290 22.68 6.19 0.38
C LYS A 290 22.50 7.71 0.22
N ALA A 291 22.44 8.43 1.33
CA ALA A 291 22.38 9.88 1.34
C ALA A 291 23.77 10.52 1.15
N PHE A 292 23.81 11.63 0.41
CA PHE A 292 25.01 12.41 0.10
C PHE A 292 24.94 13.78 0.77
N PRO A 293 26.00 14.25 1.45
CA PRO A 293 26.00 15.53 2.12
C PRO A 293 25.90 16.69 1.10
N VAL A 294 25.02 17.64 1.37
CA VAL A 294 24.96 18.91 0.64
C VAL A 294 26.14 19.75 1.08
N THR A 295 27.08 20.03 0.18
CA THR A 295 28.17 20.97 0.48
C THR A 295 27.68 22.40 0.17
N PRO A 296 27.59 23.29 1.17
CA PRO A 296 27.30 24.70 0.88
C PRO A 296 28.43 25.28 0.04
N VAL A 297 28.08 25.88 -1.09
CA VAL A 297 29.06 26.68 -1.83
C VAL A 297 29.22 27.99 -1.05
N SER A 298 30.37 28.16 -0.39
CA SER A 298 30.74 29.42 0.25
C SER A 298 30.57 30.56 -0.75
N ARG A 299 29.85 31.61 -0.35
CA ARG A 299 29.82 32.86 -1.10
C ARG A 299 31.17 33.55 -1.06
#